data_AF-A0A351VJR9-F1
#
_entry.id   AF-A0A351VJR9-F1
#
_cell.length_a   1.000
_cell.length_b   1.000
_cell.length_c   1.000
_cell.angle_alpha   90.00
_cell.angle_beta   90.00
_cell.angle_gamma   90.00
#
_symmetry.space_group_name_H-M   'P 1'
#
loop_
_entity.id
_entity.type
_entity.pdbx_description
1 polymer ?
#
loop_
_entity_poly.entity_id
_entity_poly.type
_entity_poly.pdbx_seq_one_letter_code
_entity_poly.pdbx_strand_id
1 'polypeptide(L)'
;MFLVKLLISNLIIVVCVLIGKRFPSLGGLIATMPLTSLIVLLWLASDNPGDKKMITGYTQGVLWGIGPTVLFFIATFFCLRKGLELPAALAIGGLLWLGGALLHQWMLR
;
A
#
# COMPACT_ATOMS: atom_id res chain seq x y z
N MET A 1 5.79 -19.17 -15.89
CA MET A 1 5.03 -18.90 -14.64
C MET A 1 4.87 -17.40 -14.37
N PHE A 2 5.92 -16.58 -14.50
CA PHE A 2 5.88 -15.13 -14.26
C PHE A 2 4.77 -14.36 -15.00
N LEU A 3 4.58 -14.59 -16.31
CA LEU A 3 3.52 -13.92 -17.09
C LEU A 3 2.11 -14.20 -16.56
N VAL A 4 1.85 -15.42 -16.07
CA VAL A 4 0.55 -15.79 -15.51
C VAL A 4 0.31 -15.07 -14.18
N LYS A 5 1.34 -15.01 -13.32
CA LYS A 5 1.29 -14.24 -12.05
C LYS A 5 1.00 -12.77 -12.30
N LEU A 6 1.65 -12.21 -13.33
CA LEU A 6 1.48 -10.82 -13.73
C LEU A 6 0.06 -10.54 -14.22
N LEU A 7 -0.47 -11.37 -15.12
CA LEU A 7 -1.84 -11.22 -15.65
C LEU A 7 -2.90 -11.31 -14.54
N ILE A 8 -2.79 -12.29 -13.64
CA ILE A 8 -3.74 -12.46 -12.53
C ILE A 8 -3.70 -11.25 -11.60
N SER A 9 -2.50 -10.80 -11.21
CA SER A 9 -2.35 -9.65 -10.30
C SER A 9 -2.91 -8.37 -10.92
N ASN A 10 -2.64 -8.13 -12.20
CA ASN A 10 -3.11 -6.94 -12.90
C ASN A 10 -4.64 -6.97 -13.06
N LEU A 11 -5.22 -8.13 -13.40
CA LEU A 11 -6.67 -8.31 -13.50
C LEU A 11 -7.38 -7.99 -12.18
N ILE A 12 -6.85 -8.49 -11.05
CA ILE A 12 -7.42 -8.21 -9.72
C ILE A 12 -7.39 -6.71 -9.43
N ILE A 13 -6.25 -6.04 -9.67
CA ILE A 13 -6.10 -4.60 -9.44
C ILE A 13 -7.08 -3.80 -10.31
N VAL A 14 -7.19 -4.13 -11.60
CA VAL A 14 -8.08 -3.44 -12.54
C VAL A 14 -9.55 -3.59 -12.13
N VAL A 15 -9.98 -4.79 -11.73
CA VAL A 15 -11.35 -5.03 -11.25
C VAL A 15 -11.65 -4.20 -10.01
N CYS A 16 -10.73 -4.17 -9.04
CA CYS A 16 -10.87 -3.35 -7.83
C CYS A 16 -11.00 -1.85 -8.15
N VAL A 17 -10.17 -1.33 -9.08
CA VAL A 17 -10.24 0.07 -9.53
C VAL A 17 -11.58 0.38 -10.20
N LEU A 18 -12.10 -0.54 -11.03
CA LEU A 18 -13.39 -0.36 -11.71
C LEU A 18 -14.55 -0.29 -10.71
N ILE A 19 -14.53 -1.12 -9.66
CA ILE A 19 -15.55 -1.09 -8.59
C ILE A 19 -15.48 0.23 -7.83
N GLY A 20 -14.26 0.69 -7.50
CA GLY A 20 -14.06 1.94 -6.76
C GLY A 20 -14.52 3.19 -7.51
N LYS A 21 -14.40 3.22 -8.86
CA LYS A 21 -14.91 4.32 -9.69
C LYS A 21 -16.44 4.47 -9.61
N ARG A 22 -17.17 3.38 -9.40
CA ARG A 22 -18.64 3.39 -9.33
C ARG A 22 -19.16 3.74 -7.93
N PHE A 23 -18.38 3.44 -6.89
CA PHE A 23 -18.75 3.67 -5.49
C PHE A 23 -17.56 4.23 -4.70
N PRO A 24 -17.45 5.56 -4.53
CA PRO A 24 -16.28 6.19 -3.91
C PRO A 24 -15.99 5.73 -2.48
N SER A 25 -17.02 5.46 -1.66
CA SER A 25 -16.85 4.94 -0.30
C SER A 25 -16.28 3.53 -0.29
N LEU A 26 -16.77 2.65 -1.17
CA LEU A 26 -16.20 1.32 -1.38
C LEU A 26 -14.81 1.41 -2.03
N GLY A 27 -14.58 2.42 -2.89
CA GLY A 27 -13.28 2.70 -3.49
C GLY A 27 -12.23 3.02 -2.43
N GLY A 28 -12.57 3.80 -1.41
CA GLY A 28 -11.71 4.02 -0.24
C GLY A 28 -11.42 2.73 0.52
N LEU A 29 -12.45 1.92 0.81
CA LEU A 29 -12.29 0.65 1.52
C LEU A 29 -11.43 -0.36 0.74
N ILE A 30 -11.67 -0.48 -0.57
CA ILE A 30 -10.88 -1.32 -1.49
C ILE A 30 -9.45 -0.79 -1.60
N ALA A 31 -9.24 0.52 -1.61
CA ALA A 31 -7.90 1.12 -1.63
C ALA A 31 -7.12 0.85 -0.34
N THR A 32 -7.81 0.73 0.80
CA THR A 32 -7.19 0.36 2.08
C THR A 32 -7.03 -1.15 2.26
N MET A 33 -7.69 -1.98 1.44
CA MET A 33 -7.50 -3.42 1.50
C MET A 33 -6.05 -3.73 1.13
N PRO A 34 -5.36 -4.62 1.88
CA PRO A 34 -3.98 -4.99 1.60
C PRO A 34 -3.91 -5.99 0.43
N LEU A 35 -4.59 -5.71 -0.69
CA LEU A 35 -4.66 -6.56 -1.88
C LEU A 35 -3.27 -6.82 -2.46
N THR A 36 -2.46 -5.76 -2.57
CA THR A 36 -1.08 -5.86 -3.02
C THR A 36 -0.26 -6.74 -2.09
N SER A 37 -0.34 -6.50 -0.77
CA SER A 37 0.37 -7.32 0.23
C SER A 37 -0.11 -8.77 0.26
N LEU A 38 -1.41 -9.01 0.05
CA LEU A 38 -2.00 -10.35 -0.03
C LEU A 38 -1.47 -11.11 -1.24
N ILE A 39 -1.44 -10.47 -2.42
CA ILE A 39 -0.85 -11.07 -3.63
C ILE A 39 0.63 -11.41 -3.40
N VAL A 40 1.40 -10.49 -2.80
CA VAL A 40 2.81 -10.73 -2.49
C VAL A 40 2.99 -11.89 -1.50
N LEU A 41 2.17 -11.98 -0.46
CA LEU A 41 2.18 -13.09 0.51
C LEU A 41 1.85 -14.43 -0.15
N LEU A 42 0.85 -14.48 -1.02
CA LEU A 42 0.49 -15.70 -1.76
C LEU A 42 1.64 -16.17 -2.65
N TRP A 43 2.34 -15.24 -3.31
CA TRP A 43 3.49 -15.59 -4.14
C TRP A 43 4.70 -16.00 -3.30
N LEU A 44 5.01 -15.29 -2.22
CA LEU A 44 6.10 -15.66 -1.29
C LEU A 44 5.88 -17.06 -0.72
N ALA A 45 4.65 -17.35 -0.28
CA ALA A 45 4.28 -18.66 0.27
C ALA A 45 4.34 -19.77 -0.80
N SER A 46 3.94 -19.47 -2.04
CA SER A 46 3.99 -20.44 -3.14
C SER A 46 5.41 -20.68 -3.67
N ASP A 47 6.27 -19.67 -3.65
CA ASP A 47 7.64 -19.76 -4.21
C ASP A 47 8.63 -20.33 -3.19
N ASN A 48 8.38 -20.15 -1.89
CA ASN A 48 9.24 -20.63 -0.80
C ASN A 48 8.42 -21.42 0.24
N PRO A 49 7.93 -22.62 -0.11
CA PRO A 49 7.12 -23.42 0.80
C PRO A 49 7.92 -23.76 2.08
N GLY A 50 7.43 -23.29 3.23
CA GLY A 50 8.01 -23.59 4.55
C GLY A 50 8.89 -22.51 5.16
N ASP A 51 9.24 -21.44 4.44
CA ASP A 51 10.01 -20.32 5.00
C ASP A 51 9.10 -19.37 5.80
N LYS A 52 8.77 -19.79 7.03
CA LYS A 52 7.97 -18.98 7.94
C LYS A 52 8.66 -17.65 8.30
N LYS A 53 10.00 -17.60 8.32
CA LYS A 53 10.76 -16.39 8.67
C LYS A 53 10.59 -15.30 7.61
N MET A 54 10.60 -15.67 6.33
CA MET A 54 10.36 -14.74 5.23
C MET A 54 8.95 -14.14 5.31
N ILE A 55 7.94 -14.97 5.59
CA ILE A 55 6.53 -14.53 5.70
C ILE A 55 6.34 -13.61 6.92
N THR A 56 6.89 -13.96 8.10
CA THR A 56 6.81 -13.08 9.28
C THR A 56 7.57 -11.78 9.09
N GLY A 57 8.77 -11.82 8.50
CA GLY A 57 9.55 -10.62 8.19
C GLY A 57 8.83 -9.66 7.23
N TYR A 58 8.22 -10.20 6.17
CA TYR A 58 7.39 -9.40 5.26
C TYR A 58 6.18 -8.79 5.98
N THR A 59 5.47 -9.59 6.77
CA THR A 59 4.28 -9.13 7.52
C THR A 59 4.65 -8.03 8.52
N GLN A 60 5.77 -8.17 9.23
CA GLN A 60 6.31 -7.14 10.12
C GLN A 60 6.63 -5.86 9.34
N GLY A 61 7.30 -5.97 8.20
CA GLY A 61 7.59 -4.82 7.33
C GLY A 61 6.32 -4.08 6.87
N VAL A 62 5.28 -4.82 6.48
CA VAL A 62 3.97 -4.25 6.11
C VAL A 62 3.34 -3.53 7.30
N LEU A 63 3.32 -4.16 8.48
CA LEU A 63 2.68 -3.62 9.67
C LEU A 63 3.29 -2.27 10.07
N TRP A 64 4.62 -2.17 10.00
CA TRP A 64 5.31 -0.90 10.23
C TRP A 64 5.10 0.12 9.10
N GLY A 65 4.99 -0.32 7.85
CA GLY A 65 4.70 0.53 6.69
C GLY A 65 3.33 1.22 6.74
N ILE A 66 2.39 0.69 7.54
CA ILE A 66 1.08 1.33 7.76
C ILE A 66 1.25 2.71 8.41
N GLY A 67 2.18 2.89 9.35
CA GLY A 67 2.39 4.16 10.06
C GLY A 67 2.67 5.34 9.11
N PRO A 68 3.73 5.28 8.29
CA PRO A 68 4.00 6.30 7.27
C PRO A 68 2.84 6.49 6.29
N THR A 69 2.13 5.41 5.94
CA THR A 69 0.98 5.46 5.02
C THR A 69 -0.21 6.20 5.62
N VAL A 70 -0.49 6.01 6.90
CA VAL A 70 -1.52 6.78 7.63
C VAL A 70 -1.13 8.26 7.67
N LEU A 71 0.14 8.58 7.95
CA LEU A 71 0.65 9.95 7.96
C LEU A 71 0.45 10.64 6.58
N PHE A 72 0.75 9.93 5.49
CA PHE A 72 0.50 10.39 4.13
C PHE A 72 -0.96 10.79 3.91
N PHE A 73 -1.90 9.91 4.27
CA PHE A 73 -3.32 10.15 4.05
C PHE A 73 -3.86 11.29 4.94
N ILE A 74 -3.42 11.38 6.19
CA ILE A 74 -3.75 12.50 7.08
C ILE A 74 -3.29 13.82 6.46
N ALA A 75 -2.02 13.90 6.06
CA ALA A 75 -1.47 15.13 5.48
C ALA A 75 -2.18 15.52 4.18
N THR A 76 -2.41 14.55 3.29
CA THR A 76 -3.12 14.77 2.03
C THR A 76 -4.55 15.24 2.28
N PHE A 77 -5.28 14.59 3.20
CA PHE A 77 -6.65 14.96 3.57
C PHE A 77 -6.74 16.41 4.08
N PHE A 78 -5.85 16.80 5.00
CA PHE A 78 -5.83 18.18 5.51
C PHE A 78 -5.42 19.20 4.45
N CYS A 79 -4.48 18.86 3.57
CA CYS A 79 -4.09 19.75 2.46
C CYS A 79 -5.25 20.00 1.51
N LEU A 80 -5.97 18.93 1.11
CA LEU A 80 -7.16 19.04 0.26
C LEU A 80 -8.27 19.85 0.96
N ARG A 81 -8.48 19.65 2.27
CA ARG A 81 -9.44 20.45 3.06
C ARG A 81 -9.11 21.94 3.11
N LYS A 82 -7.83 22.32 2.98
CA LYS A 82 -7.38 23.71 2.93
C LYS A 82 -7.43 24.32 1.52
N GLY A 83 -7.92 23.58 0.52
CA GLY A 83 -8.05 24.06 -0.86
C GLY A 83 -6.76 23.98 -1.67
N LEU A 84 -5.74 23.25 -1.21
CA LEU A 84 -4.55 22.98 -2.02
C LEU A 84 -4.91 22.07 -3.21
N GLU A 85 -4.26 22.30 -4.35
CA GLU A 85 -4.41 21.44 -5.52
C GLU A 85 -3.89 20.02 -5.24
N LEU A 86 -4.50 19.03 -5.89
CA LEU A 86 -4.16 17.60 -5.71
C LEU A 86 -2.66 17.32 -5.87
N PRO A 87 -1.93 17.84 -6.88
CA PRO A 87 -0.51 17.57 -7.03
C PRO A 87 0.31 18.07 -5.84
N ALA A 88 -0.01 19.25 -5.31
CA ALA A 88 0.67 19.82 -4.16
C ALA A 88 0.37 19.02 -2.87
N ALA A 89 -0.89 18.62 -2.67
CA ALA A 89 -1.29 17.80 -1.53
C ALA A 89 -0.58 16.43 -1.53
N LEU A 90 -0.47 15.78 -2.70
CA LEU A 90 0.23 14.52 -2.86
C LEU A 90 1.75 14.66 -2.65
N ALA A 91 2.36 15.76 -3.12
CA ALA A 91 3.78 16.02 -2.90
C ALA A 91 4.10 16.17 -1.40
N ILE A 92 3.30 16.95 -0.66
CA ILE A 92 3.46 17.13 0.79
C ILE A 92 3.26 15.81 1.54
N GLY A 93 2.19 15.08 1.21
CA GLY A 93 1.95 13.75 1.77
C GLY A 93 3.11 12.80 1.51
N GLY A 94 3.64 12.78 0.28
CA GLY A 94 4.75 11.93 -0.13
C GLY A 94 6.05 12.26 0.60
N LEU A 95 6.36 13.54 0.82
CA LEU A 95 7.51 13.96 1.61
C LEU A 95 7.39 13.50 3.07
N LEU A 96 6.20 13.61 3.67
CA LEU A 96 5.95 13.12 5.03
C LEU A 96 6.02 11.60 5.13
N TRP A 97 5.53 10.89 4.11
CA TRP A 97 5.68 9.44 4.02
C TRP A 97 7.15 9.04 3.97
N LEU A 98 7.96 9.69 3.11
CA LEU A 98 9.39 9.43 3.00
C LEU A 98 10.10 9.71 4.33
N GLY A 99 9.79 10.83 4.99
CA GLY A 99 10.32 11.14 6.32
C GLY A 99 9.98 10.06 7.36
N GLY A 100 8.72 9.61 7.39
CA GLY A 100 8.27 8.54 8.27
C GLY A 100 8.93 7.18 7.96
N ALA A 101 9.08 6.86 6.67
CA ALA A 101 9.74 5.64 6.22
C ALA A 101 11.24 5.63 6.57
N LEU A 102 11.92 6.78 6.44
CA LEU A 102 13.33 6.94 6.79
C LEU A 102 13.56 6.84 8.29
N LEU A 103 12.74 7.53 9.11
CA LEU A 103 12.78 7.40 10.56
C LEU A 103 12.62 5.93 10.99
N HIS A 104 11.68 5.24 10.35
CA HIS A 104 11.44 3.83 10.62
C HIS A 104 12.61 2.92 10.20
N GLN A 105 13.17 3.11 9.00
CA GLN A 105 14.36 2.36 8.58
C GLN A 105 15.58 2.61 9.47
N TRP A 106 15.67 3.81 10.06
CA TRP A 106 16.71 4.15 11.03
C TRP A 106 16.49 3.45 12.38
N MET A 107 15.24 3.22 12.77
CA MET A 107 14.87 2.60 14.05
C MET A 107 14.95 1.06 14.04
N LEU A 108 14.91 0.43 12.85
CA LEU A 108 15.06 -1.02 12.66
C LEU A 108 16.49 -1.47 12.31
N ARG A 109 17.43 -0.53 12.11
CA ARG A 109 18.86 -0.82 12.00
C ARG A 109 19.50 -0.85 13.38
#